data_AF-A0A1F2QMP0-F1
#
_entry.id   AF-A0A1F2QMP0-F1
#
_cell.length_a   1.000
_cell.length_b   1.000
_cell.length_c   1.000
_cell.angle_alpha   90.00
_cell.angle_beta   90.00
_cell.angle_gamma   90.00
#
_symmetry.space_group_name_H-M   'P 1'
#
loop_
_entity.id
_entity.type
_entity.pdbx_description
1 polymer ?
#
loop_
_entity_poly.entity_id
_entity_poly.type
_entity_poly.pdbx_seq_one_letter_code
_entity_poly.pdbx_strand_id
1 'polypeptide(L)'
;MPRDGLRSNPRFRRGAGASIAVAVVLLGLPAEAETPPRETAAGREQARLCERLEGEAALAACRAALDLGIEPRRRAALRDLIAKRLIALEKWGDLVAHFREGVALDPQSAEARYRLGSTLLFVAGRMAEAVDTLREALRLAPSDASYWSALGIALEAQGLPIEARAAFEEALRLDPTVLDGRPATQTVREAMEKGEPWP
;
A
#
# COMPACT_ATOMS: atom_id res chain seq x y z
N MET A 1 -46.95 45.01 9.11
CA MET A 1 -46.67 45.69 7.84
C MET A 1 -45.17 45.91 7.71
N PRO A 2 -44.45 45.17 6.84
CA PRO A 2 -43.06 45.44 6.50
C PRO A 2 -42.98 46.31 5.24
N ARG A 3 -41.99 47.20 5.15
CA ARG A 3 -41.65 47.95 3.93
C ARG A 3 -40.26 47.57 3.45
N ASP A 4 -40.27 46.98 2.28
CA ASP A 4 -39.30 46.92 1.18
C ASP A 4 -37.91 47.53 1.35
N GLY A 5 -36.92 46.70 1.00
CA GLY A 5 -35.54 47.09 0.76
C GLY A 5 -34.72 45.97 0.10
N LEU A 6 -35.30 45.28 -0.88
CA LEU A 6 -34.60 44.29 -1.71
C LEU A 6 -33.52 44.99 -2.55
N ARG A 7 -32.24 44.77 -2.22
CA ARG A 7 -31.14 44.94 -3.18
C ARG A 7 -30.76 43.59 -3.75
N SER A 8 -31.30 43.35 -4.93
CA SER A 8 -30.89 42.36 -5.91
C SER A 8 -29.41 42.51 -6.27
N ASN A 9 -28.62 41.45 -6.13
CA ASN A 9 -27.31 41.33 -6.78
C ASN A 9 -27.23 40.02 -7.58
N PRO A 10 -27.44 40.06 -8.91
CA PRO A 10 -27.35 38.88 -9.77
C PRO A 10 -25.98 38.82 -10.43
N ARG A 11 -25.17 37.81 -10.08
CA ARG A 11 -24.04 37.36 -10.92
C ARG A 11 -23.99 35.84 -11.00
N PHE A 12 -25.08 35.25 -11.49
CA PHE A 12 -25.01 34.03 -12.29
C PHE A 12 -24.76 34.45 -13.74
N ARG A 13 -23.54 34.29 -14.24
CA ARG A 13 -23.32 34.18 -15.69
C ARG A 13 -23.26 32.70 -16.04
N ARG A 14 -24.39 32.21 -16.56
CA ARG A 14 -24.43 31.03 -17.43
C ARG A 14 -23.60 31.35 -18.68
N GLY A 15 -22.60 30.52 -18.93
CA GLY A 15 -21.95 30.39 -20.23
C GLY A 15 -22.04 28.93 -20.64
N ALA A 16 -23.19 28.55 -21.21
CA ALA A 16 -23.28 27.36 -22.02
C ALA A 16 -22.49 27.64 -23.31
N GLY A 17 -21.48 26.82 -23.56
CA GLY A 17 -20.71 26.82 -24.78
C GLY A 17 -20.06 25.45 -24.89
N ALA A 18 -20.84 24.47 -25.36
CA ALA A 18 -20.30 23.21 -25.81
C ALA A 18 -19.36 23.50 -26.97
N SER A 19 -18.05 23.58 -26.70
CA SER A 19 -17.05 23.57 -27.75
C SER A 19 -17.00 22.16 -28.32
N ILE A 20 -17.67 21.99 -29.45
CA ILE A 20 -17.45 20.89 -30.37
C ILE A 20 -15.94 20.85 -30.64
N ALA A 21 -15.27 19.80 -30.19
CA ALA A 21 -13.92 19.49 -30.62
C ALA A 21 -14.00 19.16 -32.12
N VAL A 22 -13.77 20.16 -32.96
CA VAL A 22 -13.48 19.95 -34.37
C VAL A 22 -12.12 19.26 -34.41
N ALA A 23 -12.12 17.97 -34.76
CA ALA A 23 -10.91 17.24 -35.06
C ALA A 23 -10.29 17.83 -36.33
N VAL A 24 -9.36 18.77 -36.17
CA VAL A 24 -8.43 19.15 -37.23
C VAL A 24 -7.27 18.16 -37.17
N VAL A 25 -7.40 17.09 -37.95
CA VAL A 25 -6.28 16.21 -38.27
C VAL A 25 -5.59 16.81 -39.49
N LEU A 26 -4.29 17.10 -39.34
CA LEU A 26 -3.22 17.27 -40.35
C LEU A 26 -2.44 18.59 -40.22
N LEU A 27 -1.49 18.62 -39.27
CA LEU A 27 -0.10 19.02 -39.55
C LEU A 27 0.80 18.15 -38.65
N GLY A 28 1.73 17.43 -39.27
CA GLY A 28 2.65 16.47 -38.62
C GLY A 28 3.66 17.11 -37.67
N LEU A 29 3.19 17.73 -36.59
CA LEU A 29 4.01 18.08 -35.45
C LEU A 29 4.11 16.83 -34.56
N PRO A 30 5.33 16.41 -34.15
CA PRO A 30 5.42 15.39 -33.12
C PRO A 30 4.63 15.90 -31.91
N ALA A 31 3.72 15.08 -31.39
CA ALA A 31 3.17 15.31 -30.07
C ALA A 31 4.38 15.53 -29.16
N GLU A 32 4.57 16.76 -28.68
CA GLU A 32 5.55 17.03 -27.64
C GLU A 32 5.13 16.14 -26.49
N ALA A 33 5.82 15.02 -26.34
CA ALA A 33 5.66 14.16 -25.18
C ALA A 33 5.88 15.10 -24.00
N GLU A 34 4.82 15.42 -23.26
CA GLU A 34 4.90 16.21 -22.06
C GLU A 34 6.00 15.58 -21.22
N THR A 35 7.15 16.26 -21.15
CA THR A 35 8.25 15.79 -20.33
C THR A 35 7.67 15.65 -18.94
N PRO A 36 7.79 14.47 -18.29
CA PRO A 36 7.21 14.26 -16.97
C PRO A 36 7.65 15.41 -16.06
N PRO A 37 6.76 15.92 -15.19
CA PRO A 37 7.04 17.10 -14.38
C PRO A 37 8.34 16.88 -13.61
N ARG A 38 9.39 17.59 -14.04
CA ARG A 38 10.74 17.47 -13.47
C ARG A 38 10.63 17.70 -11.97
N GLU A 39 11.21 16.81 -11.17
CA GLU A 39 11.24 16.96 -9.70
C GLU A 39 11.51 18.40 -9.28
N THR A 40 10.83 18.87 -8.24
CA THR A 40 11.09 20.22 -7.73
C THR A 40 12.40 20.23 -6.94
N ALA A 41 13.11 21.36 -6.97
CA ALA A 41 14.32 21.52 -6.16
C ALA A 41 14.02 21.37 -4.67
N ALA A 42 12.86 21.84 -4.22
CA ALA A 42 12.39 21.69 -2.85
C ALA A 42 12.10 20.22 -2.50
N GLY A 43 11.42 19.47 -3.38
CA GLY A 43 11.19 18.04 -3.20
C GLY A 43 12.50 17.25 -3.09
N ARG A 44 13.48 17.55 -3.96
CA ARG A 44 14.81 16.93 -3.90
C ARG A 44 15.53 17.20 -2.60
N GLU A 45 15.45 18.42 -2.07
CA GLU A 45 16.08 18.76 -0.80
C GLU A 45 15.41 18.04 0.37
N GLN A 46 14.08 17.99 0.40
CA GLN A 46 13.35 17.22 1.40
C GLN A 46 13.67 15.72 1.33
N ALA A 47 13.85 15.16 0.13
CA ALA A 47 14.29 13.77 -0.02
C ALA A 47 15.67 13.52 0.60
N ARG A 48 16.63 14.45 0.44
CA ARG A 48 17.95 14.34 1.11
C ARG A 48 17.84 14.48 2.62
N LEU A 49 16.93 15.31 3.12
CA LEU A 49 16.67 15.42 4.55
C LEU A 49 16.05 14.14 5.12
N CYS A 50 15.11 13.51 4.41
CA CYS A 50 14.53 12.21 4.76
C CYS A 50 15.58 11.08 4.92
N GLU A 51 16.66 11.14 4.13
CA GLU A 51 17.76 10.17 4.18
C GLU A 51 18.75 10.44 5.33
N ARG A 52 19.00 11.71 5.66
CA ARG A 52 20.04 12.11 6.64
C ARG A 52 19.53 12.32 8.07
N LEU A 53 18.27 12.75 8.22
CA LEU A 53 17.68 13.01 9.52
C LEU A 53 17.20 11.72 10.17
N GLU A 54 16.93 11.79 11.47
CA GLU A 54 16.32 10.72 12.25
C GLU A 54 15.00 11.18 12.90
N GLY A 55 14.26 10.21 13.43
CA GLY A 55 13.01 10.44 14.16
C GLY A 55 11.93 11.17 13.35
N GLU A 56 11.16 12.01 14.03
CA GLU A 56 10.02 12.75 13.47
C GLU A 56 10.43 13.70 12.34
N ALA A 57 11.62 14.31 12.46
CA ALA A 57 12.13 15.23 11.45
C ALA A 57 12.38 14.51 10.11
N ALA A 58 12.91 13.28 10.16
CA ALA A 58 13.08 12.45 8.98
C ALA A 58 11.72 12.12 8.34
N LEU A 59 10.75 11.68 9.13
CA LEU A 59 9.40 11.35 8.66
C LEU A 59 8.73 12.56 8.00
N ALA A 60 8.81 13.73 8.62
CA ALA A 60 8.28 14.98 8.09
C ALA A 60 8.92 15.34 6.75
N ALA A 61 10.24 15.22 6.64
CA ALA A 61 10.96 15.46 5.40
C ALA A 61 10.55 14.48 4.28
N CYS A 62 10.37 13.20 4.60
CA CYS A 62 9.93 12.21 3.61
C CYS A 62 8.52 12.56 3.06
N ARG A 63 7.58 12.93 3.94
CA ARG A 63 6.21 13.33 3.55
C ARG A 63 6.24 14.62 2.71
N ALA A 64 6.98 15.64 3.15
CA ALA A 64 7.13 16.88 2.41
C ALA A 64 7.72 16.67 1.01
N ALA A 65 8.67 15.73 0.85
CA ALA A 65 9.22 15.39 -0.45
C ALA A 65 8.15 14.83 -1.41
N LEU A 66 7.22 14.00 -0.91
CA LEU A 66 6.12 13.47 -1.72
C LEU A 66 5.15 14.58 -2.15
N ASP A 67 4.80 15.49 -1.23
CA ASP A 67 3.88 16.60 -1.49
C ASP A 67 4.45 17.63 -2.49
N LEU A 68 5.77 17.83 -2.47
CA LEU A 68 6.47 18.80 -3.32
C LEU A 68 6.79 18.28 -4.72
N GLY A 69 6.42 17.04 -5.07
CA GLY A 69 6.66 16.46 -6.39
C GLY A 69 8.06 15.89 -6.57
N ILE A 70 8.12 14.56 -6.64
CA ILE A 70 9.31 13.71 -6.81
C ILE A 70 9.04 12.68 -7.91
N GLU A 71 10.08 12.25 -8.65
CA GLU A 71 9.96 11.26 -9.72
C GLU A 71 9.43 9.93 -9.17
N PRO A 72 8.67 9.15 -9.96
CA PRO A 72 8.08 7.88 -9.52
C PRO A 72 9.06 6.89 -8.89
N ARG A 73 10.28 6.77 -9.43
CA ARG A 73 11.29 5.83 -8.91
C ARG A 73 11.75 6.20 -7.49
N ARG A 74 11.95 7.49 -7.22
CA ARG A 74 12.36 7.99 -5.91
C ARG A 74 11.16 8.02 -4.95
N ARG A 75 9.95 8.24 -5.45
CA ARG A 75 8.70 8.14 -4.67
C ARG A 75 8.57 6.76 -4.01
N ALA A 76 8.82 5.67 -4.74
CA ALA A 76 8.79 4.32 -4.17
C ALA A 76 9.78 4.16 -3.01
N ALA A 77 11.04 4.56 -3.21
CA ALA A 77 12.06 4.53 -2.17
C ALA A 77 11.68 5.40 -0.94
N LEU A 78 11.10 6.58 -1.15
CA LEU A 78 10.62 7.43 -0.05
C LEU A 78 9.47 6.77 0.72
N ARG A 79 8.55 6.05 0.05
CA ARG A 79 7.49 5.30 0.74
C ARG A 79 8.05 4.17 1.61
N ASP A 80 9.10 3.48 1.15
CA ASP A 80 9.80 2.48 1.95
C ASP A 80 10.49 3.11 3.16
N LEU A 81 11.10 4.28 2.98
CA LEU A 81 11.68 5.03 4.08
C LEU A 81 10.60 5.43 5.08
N ILE A 82 9.50 6.04 4.66
CA ILE A 82 8.37 6.40 5.55
C ILE A 82 7.96 5.21 6.41
N ALA A 83 7.76 4.02 5.83
CA ALA A 83 7.44 2.82 6.58
C ALA A 83 8.51 2.48 7.64
N LYS A 84 9.79 2.50 7.29
CA LYS A 84 10.90 2.28 8.24
C LYS A 84 10.91 3.31 9.38
N ARG A 85 10.64 4.58 9.10
CA ARG A 85 10.62 5.65 10.12
C ARG A 85 9.43 5.49 11.04
N LEU A 86 8.26 5.14 10.51
CA LEU A 86 7.06 4.86 11.30
C LEU A 86 7.28 3.67 12.23
N ILE A 87 7.96 2.61 11.78
CA ILE A 87 8.34 1.47 12.62
C ILE A 87 9.29 1.92 13.74
N ALA A 88 10.35 2.67 13.41
CA ALA A 88 11.33 3.13 14.41
C ALA A 88 10.72 4.08 15.46
N LEU A 89 9.66 4.80 15.09
CA LEU A 89 8.91 5.69 15.98
C LEU A 89 7.73 4.98 16.68
N GLU A 90 7.53 3.69 16.43
CA GLU A 90 6.39 2.90 16.94
C GLU A 90 5.02 3.52 16.61
N LYS A 91 4.94 4.25 15.49
CA LYS A 91 3.72 4.89 15.00
C LYS A 91 2.87 3.92 14.18
N TRP A 92 2.34 2.93 14.89
CA TRP A 92 1.58 1.81 14.34
C TRP A 92 0.33 2.20 13.56
N GLY A 93 -0.46 3.16 14.06
CA GLY A 93 -1.65 3.66 13.37
C GLY A 93 -1.33 4.34 12.04
N ASP A 94 -0.30 5.19 12.04
CA ASP A 94 0.20 5.85 10.84
C ASP A 94 0.78 4.85 9.83
N LEU A 95 1.44 3.78 10.30
CA LEU A 95 1.98 2.73 9.45
C LEU A 95 0.86 1.98 8.70
N VAL A 96 -0.23 1.65 9.40
CA VAL A 96 -1.42 1.06 8.75
C VAL A 96 -2.01 2.03 7.73
N ALA A 97 -2.15 3.31 8.07
CA ALA A 97 -2.66 4.33 7.13
C ALA A 97 -1.77 4.46 5.88
N HIS A 98 -0.45 4.45 6.07
CA HIS A 98 0.54 4.53 4.99
C HIS A 98 0.45 3.35 4.01
N PHE A 99 0.24 2.13 4.52
CA PHE A 99 0.06 0.96 3.64
C PHE A 99 -1.32 0.91 3.00
N ARG A 100 -2.38 1.39 3.66
CA ARG A 100 -3.70 1.55 3.02
C ARG A 100 -3.65 2.52 1.84
N GLU A 101 -2.96 3.64 2.00
CA GLU A 101 -2.72 4.58 0.90
C GLU A 101 -1.93 3.90 -0.24
N GLY A 102 -0.92 3.08 0.09
CA GLY A 102 -0.19 2.29 -0.90
C GLY A 102 -1.10 1.37 -1.73
N VAL A 103 -2.02 0.67 -1.07
CA VAL A 103 -3.04 -0.16 -1.75
C VAL A 103 -4.01 0.68 -2.58
N ALA A 104 -4.37 1.89 -2.12
CA ALA A 104 -5.23 2.78 -2.89
C ALA A 104 -4.54 3.35 -4.15
N LEU A 105 -3.23 3.60 -4.08
CA LEU A 105 -2.41 4.08 -5.19
C LEU A 105 -2.16 3.00 -6.24
N ASP A 106 -1.95 1.75 -5.81
CA ASP A 106 -1.84 0.60 -6.71
C ASP A 106 -2.74 -0.56 -6.24
N PRO A 107 -4.01 -0.56 -6.67
CA PRO A 107 -4.95 -1.62 -6.34
C PRO A 107 -4.62 -2.96 -6.99
N GLN A 108 -3.60 -3.10 -7.85
CA GLN A 108 -3.16 -4.39 -8.39
C GLN A 108 -1.83 -4.87 -7.79
N SER A 109 -1.26 -4.12 -6.86
CA SER A 109 -0.08 -4.55 -6.12
C SER A 109 -0.44 -5.61 -5.08
N ALA A 110 0.01 -6.85 -5.32
CA ALA A 110 -0.03 -7.92 -4.33
C ALA A 110 0.88 -7.58 -3.13
N GLU A 111 2.05 -7.02 -3.41
CA GLU A 111 3.03 -6.61 -2.39
C GLU A 111 2.52 -5.51 -1.47
N ALA A 112 1.81 -4.50 -1.99
CA ALA A 112 1.20 -3.47 -1.16
C ALA A 112 0.16 -4.06 -0.20
N ARG A 113 -0.65 -5.02 -0.67
CA ARG A 113 -1.61 -5.74 0.17
C ARG A 113 -0.93 -6.61 1.20
N TYR A 114 0.11 -7.35 0.82
CA TYR A 114 0.89 -8.15 1.75
C TYR A 114 1.48 -7.30 2.88
N ARG A 115 2.07 -6.14 2.55
CA ARG A 115 2.60 -5.19 3.55
C ARG A 115 1.51 -4.66 4.48
N LEU A 116 0.33 -4.33 3.95
CA LEU A 116 -0.82 -3.92 4.75
C LEU A 116 -1.28 -5.06 5.68
N GLY A 117 -1.49 -6.27 5.13
CA GLY A 117 -1.93 -7.45 5.88
C GLY A 117 -0.96 -7.82 7.01
N SER A 118 0.33 -7.84 6.72
CA SER A 118 1.39 -8.09 7.70
C SER A 118 1.39 -7.04 8.81
N THR A 119 1.20 -5.76 8.45
CA THR A 119 1.10 -4.68 9.44
C THR A 119 -0.16 -4.81 10.29
N LEU A 120 -1.31 -5.14 9.69
CA LEU A 120 -2.55 -5.36 10.43
C LEU A 120 -2.41 -6.49 11.44
N LEU A 121 -1.67 -7.55 11.09
CA LEU A 121 -1.40 -8.70 11.95
C LEU A 121 -0.44 -8.36 13.09
N PHE A 122 0.80 -7.98 12.77
CA PHE A 122 1.88 -7.90 13.76
C PHE A 122 1.87 -6.62 14.58
N VAL A 123 1.27 -5.56 14.06
CA VAL A 123 1.35 -4.22 14.66
C VAL A 123 0.00 -3.79 15.23
N ALA A 124 -1.09 -4.00 14.49
CA ALA A 124 -2.42 -3.55 14.91
C ALA A 124 -3.23 -4.62 15.68
N GLY A 125 -2.81 -5.89 15.65
CA GLY A 125 -3.58 -7.00 16.23
C GLY A 125 -4.94 -7.23 15.56
N ARG A 126 -5.16 -6.70 14.35
CA ARG A 126 -6.42 -6.78 13.61
C ARG A 126 -6.43 -8.01 12.71
N MET A 127 -6.43 -9.18 13.35
CA MET A 127 -6.23 -10.49 12.70
C MET A 127 -7.24 -10.76 11.58
N ALA A 128 -8.54 -10.51 11.82
CA ALA A 128 -9.58 -10.72 10.81
C ALA A 128 -9.33 -9.88 9.54
N GLU A 129 -8.97 -8.61 9.72
CA GLU A 129 -8.65 -7.70 8.63
C GLU A 129 -7.35 -8.08 7.90
N ALA A 130 -6.38 -8.60 8.64
CA ALA A 130 -5.15 -9.15 8.06
C ALA A 130 -5.46 -10.35 7.17
N VAL A 131 -6.28 -11.30 7.63
CA VAL A 131 -6.71 -12.47 6.84
C VAL A 131 -7.36 -12.04 5.52
N ASP A 132 -8.33 -11.11 5.57
CA ASP A 132 -9.00 -10.63 4.36
C ASP A 132 -8.02 -9.94 3.41
N THR A 133 -7.12 -9.11 3.94
CA THR A 133 -6.12 -8.40 3.14
C THR A 133 -5.11 -9.36 2.50
N LEU A 134 -4.66 -10.38 3.23
CA LEU A 134 -3.71 -11.38 2.75
C LEU A 134 -4.33 -12.32 1.70
N ARG A 135 -5.61 -12.67 1.85
CA ARG A 135 -6.36 -13.37 0.80
C ARG A 135 -6.41 -12.58 -0.50
N GLU A 136 -6.62 -11.26 -0.42
CA GLU A 136 -6.56 -10.41 -1.62
C GLU A 136 -5.15 -10.30 -2.21
N ALA A 137 -4.09 -10.33 -1.38
CA ALA A 137 -2.72 -10.41 -1.88
C ALA A 137 -2.50 -11.71 -2.66
N LEU A 138 -2.95 -12.85 -2.12
CA LEU A 138 -2.87 -14.17 -2.75
C LEU A 138 -3.74 -14.29 -4.00
N ARG A 139 -4.89 -13.60 -4.07
CA ARG A 139 -5.70 -13.53 -5.29
C ARG A 139 -4.91 -12.92 -6.46
N LEU A 140 -4.00 -12.00 -6.17
CA LEU A 140 -3.15 -11.34 -7.17
C LEU A 140 -1.84 -12.09 -7.43
N ALA A 141 -1.29 -12.74 -6.42
CA ALA A 141 -0.05 -13.53 -6.50
C ALA A 141 -0.22 -14.88 -5.78
N PRO A 142 -0.90 -15.86 -6.42
CA PRO A 142 -1.26 -17.11 -5.75
C PRO A 142 -0.08 -18.06 -5.49
N SER A 143 1.06 -17.83 -6.14
CA SER A 143 2.26 -18.65 -6.02
C SER A 143 3.31 -18.08 -5.06
N ASP A 144 2.98 -17.02 -4.30
CA ASP A 144 3.92 -16.44 -3.34
C ASP A 144 3.83 -17.17 -1.99
N ALA A 145 4.86 -17.98 -1.70
CA ALA A 145 4.93 -18.77 -0.47
C ALA A 145 4.94 -17.91 0.80
N SER A 146 5.52 -16.70 0.75
CA SER A 146 5.59 -15.80 1.90
C SER A 146 4.20 -15.27 2.27
N TYR A 147 3.34 -15.07 1.27
CA TYR A 147 1.97 -14.59 1.48
C TYR A 147 1.09 -15.68 2.08
N TRP A 148 1.25 -16.94 1.63
CA TRP A 148 0.63 -18.10 2.26
C TRP A 148 1.09 -18.31 3.69
N SER A 149 2.38 -18.16 3.97
CA SER A 149 2.95 -18.19 5.32
C SER A 149 2.31 -17.14 6.21
N ALA A 150 2.22 -15.88 5.76
CA ALA A 150 1.58 -14.81 6.53
C ALA A 150 0.08 -15.06 6.76
N LEU A 151 -0.63 -15.62 5.77
CA LEU A 151 -2.04 -16.00 5.94
C LEU A 151 -2.21 -17.08 7.00
N GLY A 152 -1.34 -18.10 7.01
CA GLY A 152 -1.34 -19.14 8.04
C GLY A 152 -1.19 -18.58 9.45
N ILE A 153 -0.26 -17.64 9.65
CA ILE A 153 -0.07 -16.97 10.95
C ILE A 153 -1.33 -16.19 11.34
N ALA A 154 -1.91 -15.45 10.38
CA ALA A 154 -3.09 -14.63 10.66
C ALA A 154 -4.31 -15.50 11.06
N LEU A 155 -4.47 -16.66 10.43
CA LEU A 155 -5.54 -17.62 10.72
C LEU A 155 -5.33 -18.34 12.06
N GLU A 156 -4.09 -18.75 12.35
CA GLU A 156 -3.72 -19.33 13.65
C GLU A 156 -4.03 -18.34 14.78
N ALA A 157 -3.62 -17.08 14.60
CA ALA A 157 -3.86 -16.02 15.56
C ALA A 157 -5.37 -15.75 15.76
N GLN A 158 -6.18 -15.91 14.71
CA GLN A 158 -7.64 -15.81 14.77
C GLN A 158 -8.32 -17.02 15.45
N GLY A 159 -7.58 -18.09 15.76
CA GLY A 159 -8.13 -19.33 16.31
C GLY A 159 -8.77 -20.24 15.26
N LEU A 160 -8.29 -20.17 14.01
CA LEU A 160 -8.75 -20.99 12.88
C LEU A 160 -7.63 -21.98 12.45
N PRO A 161 -7.33 -23.02 13.25
CA PRO A 161 -6.16 -23.87 13.04
C PRO A 161 -6.26 -24.75 11.78
N ILE A 162 -7.47 -25.13 11.35
CA ILE A 162 -7.67 -25.97 10.16
C ILE A 162 -7.31 -25.19 8.90
N GLU A 163 -7.77 -23.94 8.80
CA GLU A 163 -7.47 -23.04 7.70
C GLU A 163 -6.00 -22.59 7.74
N ALA A 164 -5.46 -22.35 8.93
CA ALA A 164 -4.04 -22.02 9.11
C ALA A 164 -3.14 -23.14 8.57
N ARG A 165 -3.47 -24.39 8.90
CA ARG A 165 -2.80 -25.59 8.37
C ARG A 165 -2.79 -25.60 6.85
N ALA A 166 -3.96 -25.45 6.23
CA ALA A 166 -4.06 -25.46 4.77
C ALA A 166 -3.19 -24.37 4.12
N ALA A 167 -3.11 -23.18 4.74
CA ALA A 167 -2.25 -22.10 4.26
C ALA A 167 -0.75 -22.43 4.42
N PHE A 168 -0.34 -23.06 5.53
CA PHE A 168 1.05 -23.48 5.74
C PHE A 168 1.47 -24.62 4.82
N GLU A 169 0.58 -25.59 4.56
CA GLU A 169 0.81 -26.67 3.59
C GLU A 169 1.09 -26.11 2.20
N GLU A 170 0.29 -25.13 1.76
CA GLU A 170 0.49 -24.47 0.47
C GLU A 170 1.78 -23.64 0.42
N ALA A 171 2.12 -22.96 1.52
CA ALA A 171 3.39 -22.25 1.63
C ALA A 171 4.60 -23.19 1.46
N LEU A 172 4.61 -24.33 2.17
CA LEU A 172 5.67 -25.35 2.09
C LEU A 172 5.72 -26.06 0.73
N ARG A 173 4.56 -26.24 0.09
CA ARG A 173 4.48 -26.81 -1.27
C ARG A 173 5.16 -25.90 -2.30
N LEU A 174 5.02 -24.59 -2.13
CA LEU A 174 5.61 -23.58 -3.02
C LEU A 174 7.10 -23.34 -2.71
N ASP A 175 7.46 -23.25 -1.43
CA ASP A 175 8.84 -23.11 -0.96
C ASP A 175 9.00 -23.83 0.39
N PRO A 176 9.69 -24.99 0.42
CA PRO A 176 9.91 -25.76 1.64
C PRO A 176 10.67 -25.01 2.76
N THR A 177 11.38 -23.94 2.43
CA THR A 177 12.22 -23.17 3.35
C THR A 177 11.55 -21.91 3.91
N VAL A 178 10.39 -21.52 3.35
CA VAL A 178 9.68 -20.26 3.70
C VAL A 178 9.26 -20.16 5.17
N LEU A 179 9.24 -21.31 5.86
CA LEU A 179 8.84 -21.47 7.24
C LEU A 179 10.00 -21.82 8.19
N ASP A 180 11.24 -21.83 7.71
CA ASP A 180 12.40 -22.19 8.51
C ASP A 180 12.63 -21.17 9.65
N GLY A 181 12.68 -21.68 10.89
CA GLY A 181 12.83 -20.87 12.11
C GLY A 181 11.54 -20.64 12.91
N ARG A 182 10.43 -21.31 12.60
CA ARG A 182 9.16 -21.19 13.36
C ARG A 182 8.76 -22.51 14.05
N PRO A 183 8.38 -22.49 15.35
CA PRO A 183 8.03 -23.72 16.06
C PRO A 183 6.81 -24.46 15.49
N ALA A 184 5.78 -23.73 15.02
CA ALA A 184 4.56 -24.31 14.47
C ALA A 184 4.74 -25.02 13.11
N THR A 185 5.90 -24.84 12.45
CA THR A 185 6.11 -25.28 11.07
C THR A 185 6.93 -26.56 10.98
N GLN A 186 7.72 -26.85 12.01
CA GLN A 186 8.37 -28.15 12.23
C GLN A 186 7.33 -29.28 12.24
N THR A 187 6.23 -29.10 12.99
CA THR A 187 5.18 -30.11 13.11
C THR A 187 4.38 -30.28 11.82
N VAL A 188 4.13 -29.19 11.07
CA VAL A 188 3.50 -29.28 9.74
C VAL A 188 4.40 -30.03 8.77
N ARG A 189 5.70 -29.72 8.74
CA ARG A 189 6.68 -30.40 7.88
C ARG A 189 6.73 -31.91 8.20
N GLU A 190 6.83 -32.26 9.48
CA GLU A 190 6.87 -33.66 9.93
C GLU A 190 5.56 -34.41 9.60
N ALA A 191 4.40 -33.78 9.72
CA ALA A 191 3.13 -34.36 9.33
C ALA A 191 3.05 -34.58 7.81
N MET A 192 3.48 -33.60 7.01
CA MET A 192 3.54 -33.69 5.55
C MET A 192 4.48 -34.79 5.06
N GLU A 193 5.67 -34.92 5.66
CA GLU A 193 6.63 -35.99 5.35
C GLU A 193 6.06 -37.38 5.63
N LYS A 194 5.20 -37.51 6.64
CA LYS A 194 4.56 -38.77 7.03
C LYS A 194 3.25 -39.04 6.28
N GLY A 195 2.75 -38.08 5.50
CA GLY A 195 1.41 -38.14 4.90
C GLY A 195 0.28 -38.15 5.94
N GLU A 196 0.54 -37.60 7.13
CA GLU A 196 -0.38 -37.55 8.26
C GLU A 196 -1.13 -36.21 8.29
N PRO A 197 -2.39 -36.18 8.75
CA PRO A 197 -3.07 -34.93 9.07
C PRO A 197 -2.38 -34.26 10.26
N TRP A 198 -2.10 -32.96 10.17
CA TRP A 198 -1.52 -32.20 11.29
C TRP A 198 -2.52 -32.09 12.47
N PRO A 199 -2.08 -32.33 13.72
CA PRO A 199 -2.92 -32.37 14.93
C PRO A 199 -3.47 -31.01 15.36
#